data_AF-A0A7S4HTQ0-F1
#
_entry.id   AF-A0A7S4HTQ0-F1
#
_cell.length_a   1.000
_cell.length_b   1.000
_cell.length_c   1.000
_cell.angle_alpha   90.00
_cell.angle_beta   90.00
_cell.angle_gamma   90.00
#
_symmetry.space_group_name_H-M   'P 1'
#
loop_
_entity.id
_entity.type
_entity.pdbx_description
1 polymer ?
#
loop_
_entity_poly.entity_id
_entity_poly.type
_entity_poly.pdbx_seq_one_letter_code
_entity_poly.pdbx_strand_id
1 'polypeptide(L)'
;GLDVGLSLATHIKTVQREADIESALKLQLFVSTALMTPALYKLCYSFLPAAFYVSGTCSNPFAAFLCVGFGLWGGCAIGFITEYYTSFSYKPVQEVSDACRTGAATNIIYGLALGYKSVIWPVIILAAIVFGAHTLAGMYGIALSALGMLATLATCLTIDVYGPVCDNAGGIAEMCELHPEVRQKTDALDAAGNTTAAIGKGFAIGSPRPAR
;
A
#
# COMPACT_ATOMS: atom_id res chain seq x y z
N GLY A 1 7.55 10.59 -17.65
CA GLY A 1 9.00 10.29 -17.55
C GLY A 1 9.28 9.29 -16.44
N LEU A 2 8.80 9.53 -15.23
CA LEU A 2 8.95 8.62 -14.08
C LEU A 2 8.00 7.41 -14.09
N ASP A 3 6.85 7.51 -14.76
CA ASP A 3 5.83 6.44 -14.81
C ASP A 3 6.14 5.28 -15.76
N VAL A 4 7.24 5.33 -16.53
CA VAL A 4 7.62 4.24 -17.46
C VAL A 4 8.04 2.98 -16.70
N GLY A 5 8.47 3.12 -15.43
CA GLY A 5 8.74 1.97 -14.55
C GLY A 5 7.50 1.12 -14.22
N LEU A 6 6.30 1.71 -14.29
CA LEU A 6 5.03 1.04 -14.03
C LEU A 6 4.77 -0.11 -15.03
N SER A 7 5.27 0.04 -16.26
CA SER A 7 5.10 -0.94 -17.34
C SER A 7 6.18 -2.03 -17.38
N LEU A 8 7.26 -1.89 -16.60
CA LEU A 8 8.33 -2.89 -16.49
C LEU A 8 8.04 -3.90 -15.38
N ALA A 9 7.40 -3.48 -14.28
CA ALA A 9 7.05 -4.38 -13.18
C ALA A 9 6.02 -5.45 -13.58
N THR A 10 5.08 -5.12 -14.48
CA THR A 10 4.09 -6.06 -15.03
C THR A 10 4.71 -7.21 -15.84
N HIS A 11 5.96 -7.08 -16.30
CA HIS A 11 6.69 -8.14 -17.01
C HIS A 11 7.53 -9.07 -16.12
N ILE A 12 7.68 -8.79 -14.82
CA ILE A 12 8.61 -9.52 -13.94
C ILE A 12 8.00 -10.82 -13.40
N LYS A 13 6.68 -10.89 -13.18
CA LYS A 13 6.03 -12.13 -12.72
C LYS A 13 4.68 -12.30 -13.39
N THR A 14 4.63 -13.16 -14.41
CA THR A 14 3.36 -13.60 -15.01
C THR A 14 2.60 -14.44 -14.00
N VAL A 15 1.38 -14.03 -13.64
CA VAL A 15 0.48 -14.80 -12.78
C VAL A 15 0.07 -16.07 -13.52
N GLN A 16 0.55 -17.22 -13.06
CA GLN A 16 0.19 -18.52 -13.62
C GLN A 16 -0.74 -19.33 -12.71
N ARG A 17 -0.86 -18.94 -11.43
CA ARG A 17 -1.74 -19.58 -10.43
C ARG A 17 -2.47 -18.52 -9.61
N GLU A 18 -3.63 -18.86 -9.09
CA GLU A 18 -4.46 -17.98 -8.25
C GLU A 18 -3.73 -17.51 -6.99
N ALA A 19 -2.94 -18.38 -6.36
CA ALA A 19 -2.10 -18.02 -5.20
C ALA A 19 -0.97 -17.01 -5.52
N ASP A 20 -0.63 -16.82 -6.81
CA ASP A 20 0.40 -15.86 -7.21
C ASP A 20 -0.14 -14.42 -7.34
N ILE A 21 -1.46 -14.22 -7.33
CA ILE A 21 -2.08 -12.89 -7.56
C ILE A 21 -1.66 -11.92 -6.46
N GLU A 22 -1.86 -12.27 -5.18
CA GLU A 22 -1.47 -11.43 -4.04
C GLU A 22 0.04 -11.17 -4.04
N SER A 23 0.85 -12.20 -4.32
CA SER A 23 2.30 -12.10 -4.40
C SER A 23 2.78 -11.19 -5.53
N ALA A 24 2.09 -11.18 -6.68
CA ALA A 24 2.42 -10.32 -7.81
C ALA A 24 2.11 -8.84 -7.49
N LEU A 25 0.97 -8.58 -6.85
CA LEU A 25 0.58 -7.23 -6.41
C LEU A 25 1.55 -6.68 -5.35
N LYS A 26 1.97 -7.53 -4.40
CA LYS A 26 3.02 -7.23 -3.43
C LYS A 26 4.36 -6.92 -4.08
N LEU A 27 4.76 -7.75 -5.04
CA LEU A 27 5.99 -7.52 -5.79
C LEU A 27 5.94 -6.19 -6.53
N GLN A 28 4.80 -5.84 -7.12
CA GLN A 28 4.61 -4.55 -7.81
C GLN A 28 4.77 -3.36 -6.84
N LEU A 29 4.16 -3.42 -5.64
CA LEU A 29 4.34 -2.39 -4.62
C LEU A 29 5.81 -2.24 -4.19
N PHE A 30 6.48 -3.37 -3.93
CA PHE A 30 7.88 -3.38 -3.52
C PHE A 30 8.83 -2.90 -4.62
N VAL A 31 8.64 -3.38 -5.85
CA VAL A 31 9.46 -3.02 -7.01
C VAL A 31 9.29 -1.53 -7.34
N SER A 32 8.06 -1.00 -7.34
CA SER A 32 7.83 0.43 -7.51
C SER A 32 8.54 1.25 -6.43
N THR A 33 8.47 0.84 -5.16
CA THR A 33 9.14 1.51 -4.03
C THR A 33 10.67 1.47 -4.17
N ALA A 34 11.22 0.30 -4.52
CA ALA A 34 12.65 0.09 -4.68
C ALA A 34 13.22 0.86 -5.88
N LEU A 35 12.50 0.90 -7.01
CA LEU A 35 12.86 1.67 -8.20
C LEU A 35 12.74 3.19 -7.99
N MET A 36 11.77 3.62 -7.19
CA MET A 36 11.56 5.04 -6.90
C MET A 36 12.66 5.60 -5.98
N THR A 37 13.26 4.78 -5.12
CA THR A 37 14.34 5.18 -4.20
C THR A 37 15.56 5.82 -4.91
N PRO A 38 16.22 5.20 -5.90
CA PRO A 38 17.35 5.81 -6.61
C PRO A 38 16.92 6.99 -7.49
N ALA A 39 15.70 6.98 -8.04
CA ALA A 39 15.16 8.11 -8.79
C ALA A 39 15.02 9.36 -7.90
N LEU A 40 14.49 9.19 -6.68
CA LEU A 40 14.39 10.25 -5.69
C LEU A 40 15.75 10.74 -5.23
N TYR A 41 16.73 9.85 -5.03
CA TYR A 41 18.10 10.24 -4.72
C TYR A 41 18.65 11.18 -5.81
N LYS A 42 18.56 10.78 -7.08
CA LYS A 42 19.03 11.61 -8.21
C LYS A 42 18.29 12.96 -8.28
N LEU A 43 16.99 12.96 -8.04
CA LEU A 43 16.16 14.16 -8.08
C LEU A 43 16.54 15.14 -6.95
N CYS A 44 16.71 14.66 -5.72
CA CYS A 44 17.16 15.49 -4.60
C CYS A 44 18.52 16.15 -4.87
N TYR A 45 19.49 15.41 -5.41
CA TYR A 45 20.83 15.96 -5.70
C TYR A 45 20.88 16.86 -6.93
N SER A 46 19.96 16.72 -7.88
CA SER A 46 19.95 17.54 -9.10
C SER A 46 19.20 18.87 -8.90
N PHE A 47 18.16 18.88 -8.08
CA PHE A 47 17.26 20.03 -7.93
C PHE A 47 17.46 20.82 -6.63
N LEU A 48 18.03 20.24 -5.56
CA LEU A 48 18.27 20.97 -4.32
C LEU A 48 19.73 21.46 -4.23
N PRO A 49 19.96 22.71 -3.78
CA PRO A 49 21.30 23.23 -3.53
C PRO A 49 21.95 22.55 -2.31
N ALA A 50 23.29 22.58 -2.24
CA ALA A 50 24.08 21.88 -1.23
C ALA A 50 23.68 22.19 0.24
N ALA A 51 23.19 23.40 0.50
CA ALA A 51 22.55 23.77 1.75
C ALA A 51 21.37 24.71 1.46
N PHE A 52 20.24 24.47 2.10
CA PHE A 52 19.08 25.36 2.03
C PHE A 52 18.49 25.56 3.42
N TYR A 53 18.00 26.77 3.67
CA TYR A 53 17.39 27.12 4.94
C TYR A 53 15.88 27.05 4.79
N VAL A 54 15.24 26.17 5.57
CA VAL A 54 13.78 26.13 5.67
C VAL A 54 13.40 26.45 7.10
N SER A 55 12.65 27.53 7.28
CA SER A 55 12.12 27.99 8.56
C SER A 55 13.17 28.08 9.68
N GLY A 56 14.39 28.54 9.37
CA GLY A 56 15.48 28.72 10.34
C GLY A 56 16.33 27.48 10.61
N THR A 57 16.03 26.33 10.00
CA THR A 57 16.84 25.11 10.06
C THR A 57 17.64 24.94 8.77
N CYS A 58 18.96 24.74 8.90
CA CYS A 58 19.83 24.38 7.79
C CYS A 58 19.60 22.92 7.42
N SER A 59 19.11 22.66 6.22
CA SER A 59 18.86 21.31 5.73
C SER A 59 19.73 21.01 4.52
N ASN A 60 20.12 19.75 4.41
CA ASN A 60 20.97 19.23 3.35
C ASN A 60 20.13 18.41 2.36
N PRO A 61 20.52 18.31 1.08
CA PRO A 61 19.85 17.44 0.11
C PRO A 61 19.73 15.99 0.58
N PHE A 62 20.71 15.51 1.35
CA PHE A 62 20.66 14.17 1.96
C PHE A 62 19.59 14.05 3.05
N ALA A 63 19.39 15.08 3.87
CA ALA A 63 18.33 15.10 4.87
C ALA A 63 16.94 15.09 4.20
N ALA A 64 16.77 15.88 3.13
CA ALA A 64 15.55 15.88 2.32
C ALA A 64 15.29 14.49 1.69
N PHE A 65 16.32 13.84 1.13
CA PHE A 65 16.21 12.48 0.61
C PHE A 65 15.79 11.48 1.70
N LEU A 66 16.37 11.55 2.89
CA LEU A 66 15.98 10.69 4.02
C LEU A 66 14.53 10.92 4.45
N CYS A 67 14.05 12.17 4.51
CA CYS A 67 12.64 12.47 4.80
C CYS A 67 11.71 11.82 3.77
N VAL A 68 11.95 12.04 2.47
CA VAL A 68 11.13 11.42 1.42
C VAL A 68 11.22 9.88 1.48
N GLY A 69 12.41 9.34 1.78
CA GLY A 69 12.64 7.91 1.96
C GLY A 69 11.85 7.30 3.12
N PHE A 70 11.77 7.98 4.27
CA PHE A 70 10.94 7.54 5.39
C PHE A 70 9.46 7.47 5.02
N GLY A 71 8.96 8.44 4.25
CA GLY A 71 7.61 8.43 3.73
C GLY A 71 7.34 7.28 2.75
N LEU A 72 8.25 7.08 1.80
CA LEU A 72 8.16 6.04 0.77
C LEU A 72 8.16 4.63 1.37
N TRP A 73 9.16 4.32 2.19
CA TRP A 73 9.28 3.00 2.85
C TRP A 73 8.23 2.81 3.95
N GLY A 74 7.86 3.89 4.63
CA GLY A 74 6.77 3.92 5.59
C GLY A 74 5.42 3.54 4.97
N GLY A 75 5.09 4.11 3.81
CA GLY A 75 3.89 3.74 3.04
C GLY A 75 3.94 2.27 2.63
N CYS A 76 5.07 1.80 2.11
CA CYS A 76 5.26 0.39 1.76
C CYS A 76 5.05 -0.56 2.95
N ALA A 77 5.57 -0.20 4.13
CA ALA A 77 5.42 -0.99 5.35
C ALA A 77 3.95 -1.02 5.83
N ILE A 78 3.24 0.10 5.78
CA ILE A 78 1.80 0.17 6.08
C ILE A 78 1.04 -0.76 5.13
N GLY A 79 1.34 -0.72 3.83
CA GLY A 79 0.74 -1.63 2.86
C GLY A 79 0.89 -3.11 3.21
N PHE A 80 2.10 -3.54 3.59
CA PHE A 80 2.34 -4.94 4.01
C PHE A 80 1.62 -5.34 5.29
N ILE A 81 1.52 -4.41 6.24
CA ILE A 81 0.76 -4.65 7.47
C ILE A 81 -0.72 -4.78 7.14
N THR A 82 -1.27 -3.87 6.34
CA THR A 82 -2.67 -3.93 5.93
C THR A 82 -2.98 -5.24 5.23
N GLU A 83 -2.13 -5.70 4.32
CA GLU A 83 -2.23 -7.02 3.66
C GLU A 83 -2.29 -8.16 4.69
N TYR A 84 -1.38 -8.18 5.67
CA TYR A 84 -1.33 -9.23 6.70
C TYR A 84 -2.62 -9.34 7.53
N TYR A 85 -3.29 -8.21 7.78
CA TYR A 85 -4.54 -8.17 8.54
C TYR A 85 -5.80 -8.36 7.68
N THR A 86 -5.69 -8.42 6.35
CA THR A 86 -6.85 -8.44 5.44
C THR A 86 -6.85 -9.61 4.45
N SER A 87 -5.71 -10.19 4.11
CA SER A 87 -5.64 -11.36 3.23
C SER A 87 -6.02 -12.65 3.97
N PHE A 88 -6.81 -13.49 3.29
CA PHE A 88 -7.25 -14.81 3.75
C PHE A 88 -6.10 -15.84 3.87
N SER A 89 -4.95 -15.54 3.27
CA SER A 89 -3.74 -16.37 3.35
C SER A 89 -3.10 -16.34 4.74
N TYR A 90 -3.37 -15.31 5.55
CA TYR A 90 -2.74 -15.12 6.85
C TYR A 90 -3.64 -15.55 8.02
N LYS A 91 -2.99 -15.94 9.12
CA LYS A 91 -3.65 -16.38 10.36
C LYS A 91 -4.75 -15.46 10.88
N PRO A 92 -4.59 -14.11 10.90
CA PRO A 92 -5.59 -13.26 11.54
C PRO A 92 -6.97 -13.32 10.87
N VAL A 93 -7.02 -13.48 9.54
CA VAL A 93 -8.28 -13.62 8.80
C VAL A 93 -8.83 -15.04 8.89
N GLN A 94 -7.94 -16.05 8.91
CA GLN A 94 -8.33 -17.45 9.12
C GLN A 94 -8.97 -17.66 10.50
N GLU A 95 -8.46 -17.01 11.55
CA GLU A 95 -9.05 -17.02 12.89
C GLU A 95 -10.47 -16.44 12.91
N VAL A 96 -10.73 -15.38 12.14
CA VAL A 96 -12.08 -14.80 11.96
C VAL A 96 -12.99 -15.79 11.23
N SER A 97 -12.50 -16.43 10.17
CA SER A 97 -13.24 -17.46 9.45
C SER A 97 -13.55 -18.69 10.33
N ASP A 98 -12.63 -19.11 11.20
CA ASP A 98 -12.86 -20.22 12.13
C ASP A 98 -13.87 -19.85 13.22
N ALA A 99 -13.92 -18.57 13.63
CA ALA A 99 -14.94 -18.05 14.55
C ALA A 99 -16.36 -18.08 13.98
N CYS A 100 -16.53 -18.31 12.66
CA CYS A 100 -17.85 -18.59 12.08
C CYS A 100 -18.44 -19.91 12.57
N ARG A 101 -17.62 -20.89 13.00
CA ARG A 101 -18.10 -22.18 13.51
C ARG A 101 -18.90 -22.05 14.82
N THR A 102 -18.62 -21.03 15.61
CA THR A 102 -19.30 -20.77 16.90
C THR A 102 -20.49 -19.82 16.78
N GLY A 103 -20.72 -19.23 15.59
CA GLY A 103 -21.88 -18.40 15.28
C GLY A 103 -21.54 -17.01 14.72
N ALA A 104 -22.57 -16.30 14.25
CA ALA A 104 -22.41 -14.96 13.67
C ALA A 104 -21.93 -13.92 14.71
N ALA A 105 -22.38 -14.03 15.96
CA ALA A 105 -21.99 -13.11 17.03
C ALA A 105 -20.49 -13.17 17.33
N THR A 106 -19.91 -14.37 17.40
CA THR A 106 -18.47 -14.54 17.62
C THR A 106 -17.66 -14.01 16.45
N ASN A 107 -18.12 -14.23 15.20
CA ASN A 107 -17.48 -13.68 14.02
C ASN A 107 -17.39 -12.15 14.07
N ILE A 108 -18.48 -11.46 14.43
CA ILE A 108 -18.50 -9.99 14.57
C ILE A 108 -17.52 -9.53 15.66
N ILE A 109 -17.50 -10.19 16.82
CA ILE A 109 -16.60 -9.83 17.93
C ILE A 109 -15.13 -9.98 17.51
N TYR A 110 -14.77 -11.10 16.88
CA TYR A 110 -13.40 -11.33 16.39
C TYR A 110 -13.02 -10.34 15.29
N GLY A 111 -13.93 -10.04 14.35
CA GLY A 111 -13.69 -9.05 13.31
C GLY A 111 -13.42 -7.64 13.86
N LEU A 112 -14.22 -7.20 14.84
CA LEU A 112 -13.98 -5.92 15.53
C LEU A 112 -12.66 -5.90 16.28
N ALA A 113 -12.34 -6.97 17.01
CA ALA A 113 -11.08 -7.10 17.72
C ALA A 113 -9.87 -7.08 16.76
N LEU A 114 -9.99 -7.74 15.61
CA LEU A 114 -8.97 -7.73 14.56
C LEU A 114 -8.75 -6.31 14.01
N GLY A 115 -9.83 -5.57 13.75
CA GLY A 115 -9.78 -4.17 13.34
C GLY A 115 -9.02 -3.29 14.35
N TYR A 116 -9.36 -3.38 15.64
CA TYR A 116 -8.66 -2.64 16.69
C TYR A 116 -7.19 -3.07 16.86
N LYS A 117 -6.85 -4.33 16.59
CA LYS A 117 -5.47 -4.80 16.62
C LYS A 117 -4.65 -4.30 15.42
N SER A 118 -5.28 -4.17 14.26
CA SER A 118 -4.61 -3.81 13.00
C SER A 118 -4.03 -2.39 13.00
N VAL A 119 -4.60 -1.46 13.78
CA VAL A 119 -4.18 -0.05 13.80
C VAL A 119 -2.90 0.21 14.60
N ILE A 120 -2.47 -0.72 15.45
CA ILE A 120 -1.34 -0.52 16.37
C ILE A 120 -0.04 -0.26 15.58
N TRP A 121 0.28 -1.14 14.63
CA TRP A 121 1.52 -1.05 13.87
C TRP A 121 1.57 0.14 12.90
N PRO A 122 0.51 0.42 12.10
CA PRO A 122 0.50 1.60 11.24
C PRO A 122 0.66 2.91 12.01
N VAL A 123 0.04 3.05 13.18
CA VAL A 123 0.17 4.25 14.02
C VAL A 123 1.60 4.43 14.54
N ILE A 124 2.25 3.35 14.98
CA ILE A 124 3.65 3.39 15.44
C ILE A 124 4.58 3.81 14.30
N ILE A 125 4.37 3.27 13.10
CA ILE A 125 5.18 3.62 11.92
C ILE A 125 4.98 5.08 11.54
N LEU A 126 3.74 5.57 11.53
CA LEU A 126 3.45 6.99 11.25
C LEU A 126 4.12 7.90 12.29
N ALA A 127 4.06 7.57 13.57
CA ALA A 127 4.73 8.33 14.63
C ALA A 127 6.25 8.38 14.42
N ALA A 128 6.87 7.24 14.05
CA ALA A 128 8.30 7.17 13.75
C ALA A 128 8.69 8.01 12.52
N ILE A 129 7.87 7.99 11.45
CA ILE A 129 8.09 8.81 10.25
C ILE A 129 8.01 10.29 10.61
N VAL A 130 6.97 10.72 11.33
CA VAL A 130 6.80 12.12 11.72
C VAL A 130 7.96 12.58 12.60
N PHE A 131 8.38 11.77 13.56
CA PHE A 131 9.52 12.09 14.43
C PHE A 131 10.84 12.19 13.65
N GLY A 132 11.14 11.21 12.78
CA GLY A 132 12.34 11.21 11.94
C GLY A 132 12.36 12.35 10.93
N ALA A 133 11.21 12.66 10.32
CA ALA A 133 11.08 13.74 9.36
C ALA A 133 11.20 15.12 10.02
N HIS A 134 10.60 15.29 11.20
CA HIS A 134 10.62 16.55 11.95
C HIS A 134 12.03 16.88 12.45
N THR A 135 12.78 15.89 12.91
CA THR A 135 14.16 16.09 13.40
C THR A 135 15.14 16.48 12.29
N LEU A 136 14.91 16.05 11.05
CA LEU A 136 15.79 16.32 9.91
C LEU A 136 15.52 17.66 9.22
N ALA A 137 14.25 18.02 9.01
CA ALA A 137 13.89 19.21 8.24
C ALA A 137 12.59 19.90 8.74
N GLY A 138 12.22 19.70 10.01
CA GLY A 138 11.06 20.34 10.62
C GLY A 138 9.75 20.03 9.89
N MET A 139 8.88 21.04 9.75
CA MET A 139 7.62 20.91 9.01
C MET A 139 7.82 20.59 7.52
N TYR A 140 8.92 21.07 6.93
CA TYR A 140 9.24 20.77 5.53
C TYR A 140 9.60 19.29 5.34
N GLY A 141 10.32 18.69 6.29
CA GLY A 141 10.60 17.25 6.31
C GLY A 141 9.34 16.41 6.37
N ILE A 142 8.35 16.80 7.19
CA ILE A 142 7.06 16.11 7.27
C ILE A 142 6.32 16.21 5.93
N ALA A 143 6.28 17.39 5.32
CA ALA A 143 5.67 17.59 4.00
C ALA A 143 6.36 16.75 2.91
N LEU A 144 7.70 16.68 2.92
CA LEU A 144 8.47 15.83 2.01
C LEU A 144 8.20 14.34 2.23
N SER A 145 8.04 13.91 3.48
CA SER A 145 7.68 12.53 3.80
C SER A 145 6.29 12.18 3.29
N ALA A 146 5.31 13.09 3.43
CA ALA A 146 3.99 12.93 2.85
C ALA A 146 4.04 12.79 1.32
N LEU A 147 4.84 13.63 0.65
CA LEU A 147 5.07 13.52 -0.80
C LEU A 147 5.75 12.20 -1.18
N GLY A 148 6.69 11.71 -0.38
CA GLY A 148 7.33 10.41 -0.57
C GLY A 148 6.35 9.24 -0.50
N MET A 149 5.39 9.30 0.43
CA MET A 149 4.32 8.30 0.53
C MET A 149 3.38 8.32 -0.68
N LEU A 150 3.16 9.50 -1.28
CA LEU A 150 2.35 9.68 -2.50
C LEU A 150 3.11 9.36 -3.79
N ALA A 151 4.43 9.19 -3.74
CA ALA A 151 5.25 8.92 -4.93
C ALA A 151 4.85 7.62 -5.66
N THR A 152 4.31 6.65 -4.93
CA THR A 152 3.81 5.37 -5.47
C THR A 152 2.30 5.35 -5.68
N LEU A 153 1.63 6.51 -5.59
CA LEU A 153 0.16 6.62 -5.68
C LEU A 153 -0.38 6.07 -7.01
N ALA A 154 0.33 6.25 -8.12
CA ALA A 154 -0.08 5.68 -9.41
C ALA A 154 -0.16 4.14 -9.37
N THR A 155 0.82 3.49 -8.73
CA THR A 155 0.81 2.03 -8.53
C THR A 155 -0.34 1.63 -7.59
N CYS A 156 -0.50 2.33 -6.46
CA CYS A 156 -1.55 2.03 -5.50
C CYS A 156 -2.95 2.18 -6.08
N LEU A 157 -3.21 3.24 -6.85
CA LEU A 157 -4.51 3.44 -7.53
C LEU A 157 -4.77 2.38 -8.60
N THR A 158 -3.75 1.99 -9.37
CA THR A 158 -3.89 0.92 -10.36
C THR A 158 -4.30 -0.39 -9.70
N ILE A 159 -3.68 -0.70 -8.55
CA ILE A 159 -3.98 -1.87 -7.74
C ILE A 159 -5.36 -1.77 -7.05
N ASP A 160 -5.78 -0.57 -6.63
CA ASP A 160 -7.11 -0.35 -6.02
C ASP A 160 -8.24 -0.51 -7.06
N VAL A 161 -8.04 0.00 -8.28
CA VAL A 161 -8.99 -0.14 -9.39
C VAL A 161 -9.14 -1.61 -9.83
N TYR A 162 -8.14 -2.44 -9.59
CA TYR A 162 -8.19 -3.87 -9.91
C TYR A 162 -9.34 -4.60 -9.19
N GLY A 163 -9.63 -4.25 -7.93
CA GLY A 163 -10.68 -4.90 -7.14
C GLY A 163 -12.08 -4.78 -7.75
N PRO A 164 -12.62 -3.54 -7.92
CA PRO A 164 -13.93 -3.35 -8.54
C PRO A 164 -14.05 -3.89 -9.97
N VAL A 165 -12.95 -3.95 -10.71
CA VAL A 165 -12.95 -4.55 -12.06
C VAL A 165 -13.15 -6.07 -11.98
N CYS A 166 -12.48 -6.74 -11.03
CA CYS A 166 -12.62 -8.18 -10.84
C CYS A 166 -13.99 -8.57 -10.27
N ASP A 167 -14.52 -7.81 -9.32
CA ASP A 167 -15.87 -8.00 -8.76
C ASP A 167 -16.94 -7.94 -9.87
N ASN A 168 -16.92 -6.90 -10.71
CA ASN A 168 -17.83 -6.78 -11.84
C ASN A 168 -17.66 -7.93 -12.86
N ALA A 169 -16.44 -8.38 -13.11
CA ALA A 169 -16.19 -9.51 -14.00
C ALA A 169 -16.79 -10.82 -13.45
N GLY A 170 -16.67 -11.06 -12.14
CA GLY A 170 -17.31 -12.19 -11.45
C GLY A 170 -18.84 -12.11 -11.49
N GLY A 171 -19.40 -10.93 -11.26
CA GLY A 171 -20.84 -10.68 -11.38
C GLY A 171 -21.39 -10.95 -12.78
N ILE A 172 -20.67 -10.52 -13.84
CA ILE A 172 -21.04 -10.84 -15.23
C ILE A 172 -20.98 -12.35 -15.48
N ALA A 173 -19.95 -13.03 -14.97
CA ALA A 173 -19.81 -14.48 -15.12
C ALA A 173 -20.96 -15.26 -14.47
N GLU A 174 -21.41 -14.81 -13.29
CA GLU A 174 -22.56 -15.39 -12.59
C GLU A 174 -23.88 -15.09 -13.31
N MET A 175 -24.13 -13.84 -13.71
CA MET A 175 -25.36 -13.45 -14.41
C MET A 175 -25.51 -14.10 -15.79
N CYS A 176 -24.39 -14.43 -16.45
CA CYS A 176 -24.38 -15.11 -17.75
C CYS A 176 -24.34 -16.65 -17.63
N GLU A 177 -24.42 -17.21 -16.42
CA GLU A 177 -24.35 -18.65 -16.16
C GLU A 177 -23.15 -19.35 -16.83
N LEU A 178 -21.99 -18.68 -16.82
CA LEU A 178 -20.77 -19.23 -17.42
C LEU A 178 -20.28 -20.48 -16.65
N HIS A 179 -19.41 -21.26 -17.30
CA HIS A 179 -18.86 -22.49 -16.72
C HIS A 179 -18.23 -22.22 -15.34
N PRO A 180 -18.42 -23.11 -14.34
CA PRO A 180 -17.95 -22.89 -12.96
C PRO A 180 -16.44 -22.64 -12.83
N GLU A 181 -15.63 -23.14 -13.77
CA GLU A 181 -14.19 -22.82 -13.82
C GLU A 181 -13.91 -21.33 -14.05
N VAL A 182 -14.78 -20.61 -14.77
CA VAL A 182 -14.67 -19.16 -14.95
C VAL A 182 -14.96 -18.45 -13.63
N ARG A 183 -15.99 -18.92 -12.90
CA ARG A 183 -16.36 -18.36 -11.59
C ARG A 183 -15.26 -18.55 -10.55
N GLN A 184 -14.68 -19.74 -10.47
CA GLN A 184 -13.55 -20.01 -9.55
C GLN A 184 -12.38 -19.04 -9.79
N LYS A 185 -12.03 -18.81 -11.06
CA LYS A 185 -10.98 -17.84 -11.40
C LYS A 185 -11.37 -16.42 -11.01
N THR A 186 -12.59 -15.98 -11.30
CA THR A 186 -13.04 -14.62 -10.94
C THR A 186 -13.11 -14.42 -9.43
N ASP A 187 -13.50 -15.45 -8.66
CA ASP A 187 -13.57 -15.38 -7.20
C ASP A 187 -12.17 -15.27 -6.58
N ALA A 188 -11.19 -15.98 -7.13
CA ALA A 188 -9.79 -15.82 -6.72
C ALA A 188 -9.25 -14.41 -7.03
N LEU A 189 -9.63 -13.83 -8.16
CA LEU A 189 -9.24 -12.46 -8.53
C LEU A 189 -9.92 -11.42 -7.64
N ASP A 190 -11.21 -11.60 -7.31
CA ASP A 190 -11.98 -10.74 -6.40
C ASP A 190 -11.45 -10.80 -4.96
N ALA A 191 -11.11 -11.99 -4.47
CA ALA A 191 -10.51 -12.16 -3.15
C ALA A 191 -9.19 -11.36 -3.02
N ALA A 192 -8.33 -11.40 -4.04
CA ALA A 192 -7.14 -10.56 -4.08
C ALA A 192 -7.49 -9.06 -4.20
N GLY A 193 -8.53 -8.73 -4.98
CA GLY A 193 -9.12 -7.40 -5.12
C GLY A 193 -9.50 -6.75 -3.78
N ASN A 194 -10.12 -7.51 -2.88
CA ASN A 194 -10.52 -7.05 -1.56
C ASN A 194 -9.32 -6.67 -0.68
N THR A 195 -8.26 -7.48 -0.71
CA THR A 195 -6.98 -7.17 -0.04
C THR A 195 -6.36 -5.90 -0.62
N THR A 196 -6.37 -5.73 -1.95
CA THR A 196 -5.81 -4.55 -2.60
C THR A 196 -6.56 -3.27 -2.31
N ALA A 197 -7.89 -3.33 -2.23
CA ALA A 197 -8.72 -2.20 -1.84
C ALA A 197 -8.44 -1.77 -0.40
N ALA A 198 -8.18 -2.73 0.50
CA ALA A 198 -7.77 -2.42 1.87
C ALA A 198 -6.40 -1.71 1.91
N ILE A 199 -5.41 -2.19 1.14
CA ILE A 199 -4.10 -1.54 1.01
C ILE A 199 -4.26 -0.10 0.49
N GLY A 200 -5.08 0.10 -0.55
CA GLY A 200 -5.38 1.44 -1.10
C GLY A 200 -5.95 2.39 -0.04
N LYS A 201 -6.89 1.92 0.77
CA LYS A 201 -7.44 2.67 1.91
C LYS A 201 -6.38 2.97 2.98
N GLY A 202 -5.52 2.01 3.31
CA GLY A 202 -4.41 2.19 4.24
C GLY A 202 -3.44 3.30 3.80
N PHE A 203 -3.07 3.32 2.53
CA PHE A 203 -2.27 4.39 1.93
C PHE A 203 -2.96 5.75 1.97
N ALA A 204 -4.27 5.79 1.70
CA ALA A 204 -5.06 7.03 1.75
C ALA A 204 -5.23 7.60 3.17
N ILE A 205 -5.15 6.76 4.21
CA ILE A 205 -5.18 7.19 5.62
C ILE A 205 -3.80 7.69 6.07
N GLY A 206 -2.73 7.02 5.65
CA GLY A 206 -1.35 7.38 6.03
C GLY A 206 -0.83 8.65 5.36
N SER A 207 -1.28 8.94 4.14
CA SER A 207 -0.93 10.18 3.44
C SER A 207 -1.91 11.29 3.84
N PRO A 208 -1.44 12.47 4.30
CA PRO A 208 -2.34 13.57 4.60
C PRO A 208 -3.06 13.97 3.30
N ARG A 209 -4.38 13.78 3.26
CA ARG A 209 -5.21 14.33 2.18
C ARG A 209 -4.99 15.84 2.16
N PRO A 210 -4.66 16.44 1.00
CA PRO A 210 -4.82 17.87 0.85
C PRO A 210 -6.30 18.17 1.06
N ALA A 211 -6.62 18.74 2.23
CA ALA A 211 -7.95 19.23 2.51
C ALA A 211 -8.31 20.24 1.42
N ARG A 212 -9.38 19.95 0.68
CA ARG A 212 -10.07 20.97 -0.11
C ARG A 212 -10.87 21.85 0.83
#